data_AF-X1GQL0-F1
#
_entry.id   AF-X1GQL0-F1
#
_cell.length_a   1.000
_cell.length_b   1.000
_cell.length_c   1.000
_cell.angle_alpha   90.00
_cell.angle_beta   90.00
_cell.angle_gamma   90.00
#
_symmetry.space_group_name_H-M   'P 1'
#
loop_
_entity.id
_entity.type
_entity.pdbx_description
1 polymer ?
#
loop_
_entity_poly.entity_id
_entity_poly.type
_entity_poly.pdbx_seq_one_letter_code
_entity_poly.pdbx_strand_id
1 'polypeptide(L)' 'MSFLCQASEDEIKEYIRNILSYSVNYPGFAFGTGNSIPDYMPVENYIVMIETAREFRNEI' A
#
# COMPACT_ATOMS: atom_id res chain seq x y z
N MET A 1 4.29 14.65 -0.80
CA MET A 1 4.03 13.31 -1.37
C MET A 1 2.66 12.86 -0.88
N SER A 2 1.66 12.83 -1.76
CA SER A 2 0.22 12.66 -1.45
C SER A 2 -0.39 11.52 -2.27
N PHE A 3 0.38 10.47 -2.55
CA PHE A 3 0.03 9.42 -3.49
C PHE A 3 -1.33 8.78 -3.17
N LEU A 4 -1.53 8.30 -1.94
CA LEU A 4 -2.80 7.71 -1.50
C LEU A 4 -3.98 8.68 -1.54
N CYS A 5 -3.77 9.99 -1.61
CA CYS A 5 -4.85 10.96 -1.70
C CYS A 5 -5.29 11.23 -3.15
N GLN A 6 -4.48 10.85 -4.14
CA GLN A 6 -4.66 11.28 -5.53
C GLN A 6 -4.72 10.10 -6.52
N ALA A 7 -4.18 8.94 -6.15
CA ALA A 7 -4.13 7.77 -6.99
C ALA A 7 -5.49 7.05 -7.03
N SER A 8 -5.76 6.43 -8.17
CA SER A 8 -6.81 5.44 -8.35
C SER A 8 -6.48 4.12 -7.65
N GLU A 9 -7.48 3.28 -7.45
CA GLU A 9 -7.32 1.94 -6.86
C GLU A 9 -6.28 1.08 -7.61
N ASP A 10 -6.32 1.08 -8.94
CA ASP A 10 -5.39 0.28 -9.76
C ASP A 10 -3.95 0.78 -9.62
N GLU A 11 -3.73 2.09 -9.64
CA GLU A 11 -2.41 2.70 -9.42
C GLU A 11 -1.86 2.35 -8.03
N ILE A 12 -2.72 2.35 -7.00
CA ILE A 12 -2.34 1.95 -5.64
C ILE A 12 -1.93 0.47 -5.63
N LYS A 13 -2.75 -0.41 -6.20
CA LYS A 13 -2.47 -1.86 -6.25
C LYS A 13 -1.15 -2.14 -6.95
N GLU A 14 -0.91 -1.52 -8.11
CA GLU A 14 0.33 -1.68 -8.86
C GLU A 14 1.53 -1.17 -8.06
N TYR A 15 1.44 0.03 -7.49
CA TYR A 15 2.52 0.63 -6.71
C TYR A 15 2.90 -0.21 -5.49
N ILE A 16 1.90 -0.69 -4.74
CA ILE A 16 2.13 -1.53 -3.56
C ILE A 16 2.74 -2.89 -3.97
N ARG A 17 2.24 -3.53 -5.03
CA ARG A 17 2.82 -4.79 -5.53
C ARG A 17 4.28 -4.63 -5.95
N ASN A 18 4.63 -3.51 -6.56
CA ASN A 18 6.02 -3.20 -6.93
C ASN A 18 6.93 -3.06 -5.70
N ILE A 19 6.48 -2.34 -4.67
CA ILE A 19 7.22 -2.21 -3.41
C ILE A 19 7.40 -3.58 -2.75
N LEU A 20 6.32 -4.34 -2.59
CA LEU A 20 6.35 -5.64 -1.93
C LEU A 20 7.24 -6.63 -2.68
N SER A 21 7.12 -6.70 -4.02
CA SER A 21 7.96 -7.56 -4.87
C SER A 21 9.44 -7.24 -4.76
N TYR A 22 9.79 -5.97 -4.54
CA TYR A 22 11.17 -5.59 -4.24
C TYR A 22 11.57 -6.01 -2.81
N SER A 23 10.76 -5.67 -1.82
CA SER A 23 11.06 -5.86 -0.39
C SER A 23 11.17 -7.33 0.03
N VAL A 24 10.40 -8.24 -0.57
CA VAL A 24 10.44 -9.68 -0.23
C VAL A 24 11.77 -10.36 -0.52
N ASN A 25 12.61 -9.76 -1.36
CA ASN A 25 13.95 -10.28 -1.62
C ASN A 25 14.92 -10.07 -0.45
N TYR A 26 14.48 -9.38 0.61
CA TYR A 26 15.27 -9.08 1.80
C TYR A 26 14.65 -9.71 3.05
N PRO A 27 15.45 -10.16 4.02
CA PRO A 27 14.95 -10.77 5.24
C PRO A 27 14.30 -9.72 6.16
N GLY A 28 12.99 -9.83 6.35
CA GLY A 28 12.22 -9.04 7.32
C GLY A 28 12.07 -7.57 6.94
N PHE A 29 10.85 -7.17 6.58
CA PHE A 29 10.50 -5.77 6.34
C PHE A 29 9.18 -5.41 7.01
N ALA A 30 9.02 -4.13 7.31
CA ALA A 30 7.74 -3.56 7.74
C ALA A 30 7.14 -2.75 6.60
N PHE A 31 5.83 -2.86 6.41
CA PHE A 31 5.08 -2.13 5.39
C PHE A 31 4.13 -1.14 6.06
N GLY A 32 4.09 0.08 5.55
CA GLY A 32 3.30 1.18 6.09
C GLY A 32 3.45 2.45 5.27
N THR A 33 2.80 3.53 5.71
CA THR A 33 2.90 4.83 5.05
C THR A 33 4.20 5.54 5.45
N GLY A 34 4.86 6.20 4.51
CA GLY A 34 6.06 7.00 4.79
C GLY A 34 5.79 8.33 5.50
N ASN A 35 4.53 8.67 5.72
CA ASN A 35 4.06 9.90 6.39
C ASN A 35 2.82 9.58 7.25
N SER A 36 2.36 10.58 8.01
CA SER A 36 1.10 10.52 8.74
C SER A 36 -0.10 10.26 7.82
N ILE A 37 -1.14 9.69 8.39
CA ILE A 37 -2.46 9.51 7.77
C ILE A 37 -3.36 10.65 8.28
N PRO A 38 -3.58 11.71 7.47
CA PRO A 38 -4.41 12.84 7.86
C PRO A 38 -5.91 12.58 7.64
N ASP A 39 -6.77 13.36 8.29
CA ASP A 39 -8.24 13.21 8.22
C ASP A 39 -8.84 13.38 6.82
N TYR A 40 -8.13 14.03 5.90
CA TYR A 40 -8.58 14.23 4.51
C TYR A 40 -8.17 13.10 3.56
N MET A 41 -7.43 12.08 4.04
CA MET A 41 -7.05 10.94 3.20
C MET A 41 -8.28 10.08 2.91
N PRO A 42 -8.54 9.72 1.64
CA PRO A 42 -9.62 8.78 1.31
C PRO A 42 -9.40 7.46 2.03
N VAL A 43 -10.40 7.03 2.82
CA VAL A 43 -10.32 5.81 3.64
C VAL A 43 -10.22 4.58 2.74
N GLU A 44 -10.92 4.61 1.61
CA GLU A 44 -10.95 3.56 0.61
C GLU A 44 -9.54 3.29 0.06
N ASN A 45 -8.77 4.34 -0.22
CA ASN A 45 -7.42 4.22 -0.73
C ASN A 45 -6.46 3.57 0.28
N TYR A 46 -6.66 3.84 1.58
CA TYR A 46 -5.89 3.18 2.63
C TYR A 46 -6.30 1.72 2.81
N ILE A 47 -7.59 1.40 2.72
CA ILE A 47 -8.08 0.02 2.73
C ILE A 47 -7.48 -0.75 1.56
N VAL A 48 -7.53 -0.20 0.34
CA VAL A 48 -6.92 -0.81 -0.86
C VAL A 48 -5.42 -1.09 -0.64
N MET A 49 -4.67 -0.15 -0.06
CA MET A 49 -3.25 -0.36 0.26
C MET A 49 -3.04 -1.57 1.18
N ILE A 50 -3.84 -1.69 2.25
CA ILE A 50 -3.76 -2.79 3.21
C ILE A 50 -4.21 -4.12 2.57
N GLU A 51 -5.32 -4.13 1.85
CA GLU A 51 -5.85 -5.32 1.18
C GLU A 51 -4.87 -5.84 0.14
N THR A 52 -4.26 -4.96 -0.66
CA THR A 52 -3.21 -5.35 -1.62
C THR A 52 -2.05 -6.08 -0.94
N ALA A 53 -1.63 -5.61 0.24
CA ALA A 53 -0.58 -6.27 1.01
C ALA A 53 -1.01 -7.63 1.58
N ARG A 54 -2.29 -7.78 1.97
CA ARG A 54 -2.85 -9.04 2.46
C ARG A 54 -3.04 -10.05 1.33
N GLU A 55 -3.54 -9.63 0.17
CA GLU A 55 -3.61 -10.42 -1.07
C GLU A 55 -2.22 -10.94 -1.45
N PHE A 56 -1.21 -10.05 -1.47
CA PHE A 56 0.17 -10.42 -1.78
C PHE A 56 0.73 -11.50 -0.82
N ARG A 57 0.26 -11.51 0.43
CA ARG A 57 0.62 -12.50 1.45
C ARG A 57 -0.27 -13.76 1.43
N ASN A 58 -1.23 -13.84 0.51
CA ASN A 58 -2.24 -14.91 0.42
C ASN A 58 -3.07 -15.06 1.72
N GLU A 59 -3.43 -13.95 2.36
CA GLU A 59 -4.24 -13.95 3.60
C GLU A 59 -5.75 -13.82 3.36
N ILE A 60 -6.15 -13.54 2.13
CA ILE A 60 -7.53 -13.37 1.66
C ILE A 60 -7.64 -13.90 0.23
#